data_AF-A0A2U2NCF1-F1
#
_entry.id   AF-A0A2U2NCF1-F1
#
_cell.length_a   1.000
_cell.length_b   1.000
_cell.length_c   1.000
_cell.angle_alpha   90.00
_cell.angle_beta   90.00
_cell.angle_gamma   90.00
#
_symmetry.space_group_name_H-M   'P 1'
#
loop_
_entity.id
_entity.type
_entity.pdbx_description
1 polymer ?
#
loop_
_entity_poly.entity_id
_entity_poly.type
_entity_poly.pdbx_seq_one_letter_code
_entity_poly.pdbx_strand_id
1 'polypeptide(L)'
;MDNRIEIRLTPEQRRLIEQAAKRSGMDADRWALSVLLDAADDELSDFPHTIRLNAEDWETLTKALDEPMPEQMIELMARKPDWK
;
A
#
# COMPACT_ATOMS: atom_id res chain seq x y z
N MET A 1 20.77 9.33 -23.04
CA MET A 1 20.92 10.20 -21.86
C MET A 1 21.39 9.31 -20.72
N ASP A 2 22.45 9.71 -20.01
CA ASP A 2 22.95 8.97 -18.84
C ASP A 2 22.04 9.29 -17.65
N ASN A 3 21.19 8.34 -17.26
CA ASN A 3 20.20 8.50 -16.19
C ASN A 3 20.71 7.84 -14.91
N ARG A 4 21.77 8.40 -14.32
CA ARG A 4 22.41 7.90 -13.09
C ARG A 4 21.95 8.69 -11.86
N ILE A 5 21.62 7.97 -10.79
CA ILE A 5 21.38 8.55 -9.46
C ILE A 5 22.56 8.17 -8.56
N GLU A 6 23.22 9.17 -8.00
CA GLU A 6 24.29 8.98 -7.01
C GLU A 6 23.78 9.35 -5.61
N ILE A 7 23.76 8.37 -4.71
CA ILE A 7 23.26 8.53 -3.34
C ILE A 7 24.42 8.36 -2.37
N ARG A 8 24.61 9.32 -1.48
CA ARG A 8 25.56 9.21 -0.36
C ARG A 8 24.86 8.54 0.81
N LEU A 9 25.40 7.40 1.23
CA LEU A 9 24.89 6.63 2.36
C LEU A 9 25.85 6.73 3.55
N THR A 10 25.30 6.75 4.76
CA THR A 10 26.10 6.46 5.95
C THR A 10 26.50 4.98 5.96
N PRO A 11 27.56 4.59 6.71
CA PRO A 11 27.95 3.20 6.86
C PRO A 11 26.81 2.32 7.39
N GLU A 12 25.99 2.84 8.31
CA GLU A 12 24.86 2.13 8.88
C GLU A 12 23.73 1.89 7.86
N GLN A 13 23.37 2.92 7.07
CA GLN A 13 22.38 2.79 6.00
C GLN A 13 22.82 1.76 4.96
N ARG A 14 24.09 1.80 4.54
CA ARG A 14 24.63 0.82 3.60
C ARG A 14 24.57 -0.61 4.16
N ARG A 15 24.95 -0.79 5.43
CA ARG A 15 24.89 -2.09 6.10
C ARG A 15 23.46 -2.63 6.21
N LEU A 16 22.47 -1.76 6.42
CA LEU A 16 21.06 -2.14 6.46
C LEU A 16 20.59 -2.66 5.09
N ILE A 17 20.89 -1.90 4.02
CA ILE A 17 20.57 -2.27 2.63
C ILE A 17 21.20 -3.61 2.27
N GLU A 18 22.50 -3.80 2.57
CA GLU A 18 23.21 -5.06 2.28
C GLU A 18 22.60 -6.26 3.01
N GLN A 19 22.16 -6.09 4.26
CA GLN A 19 21.48 -7.15 5.01
C GLN A 19 20.12 -7.52 4.40
N ALA A 20 19.34 -6.53 3.98
CA ALA A 20 18.03 -6.74 3.38
C ALA A 20 18.14 -7.38 1.98
N ALA A 21 19.11 -6.93 1.18
CA ALA A 21 19.44 -7.50 -0.11
C ALA A 21 19.87 -8.97 0.01
N LYS A 22 20.70 -9.29 1.01
CA LYS A 22 21.12 -10.68 1.29
C LYS A 22 19.95 -11.60 1.63
N ARG A 23 18.94 -11.12 2.36
CA ARG A 23 17.72 -11.89 2.66
C ARG A 23 16.89 -12.16 1.40
N SER A 24 16.95 -11.24 0.44
CA SER A 24 16.23 -11.34 -0.83
C SER A 24 17.02 -12.06 -1.93
N GLY A 25 18.28 -12.47 -1.65
CA GLY A 25 19.17 -13.09 -2.64
C GLY A 25 19.62 -12.15 -3.77
N MET A 26 19.60 -10.84 -3.53
CA MET A 26 19.93 -9.81 -4.52
C MET A 26 21.18 -9.02 -4.12
N ASP A 27 21.82 -8.39 -5.10
CA ASP A 27 22.86 -7.40 -4.85
C ASP A 27 22.26 -6.14 -4.22
N ALA A 28 23.05 -5.45 -3.39
CA ALA A 28 22.61 -4.28 -2.62
C ALA A 28 22.03 -3.15 -3.50
N ASP A 29 22.70 -2.83 -4.61
CA ASP A 29 22.27 -1.77 -5.52
C ASP A 29 20.98 -2.14 -6.25
N ARG A 30 20.85 -3.41 -6.67
CA ARG A 30 19.66 -3.92 -7.35
C ARG A 30 18.44 -3.96 -6.42
N TRP A 31 18.66 -4.38 -5.17
CA TRP A 31 17.62 -4.37 -4.14
C TRP A 31 17.22 -2.94 -3.75
N ALA A 32 18.19 -2.03 -3.62
CA ALA A 32 17.88 -0.63 -3.33
C ALA A 32 17.06 0.02 -4.46
N LEU A 33 17.41 -0.27 -5.72
CA LEU A 33 16.63 0.21 -6.86
C LEU A 33 15.22 -0.37 -6.88
N SER A 34 15.04 -1.67 -6.60
CA SER A 34 13.69 -2.25 -6.57
C SER A 34 12.82 -1.61 -5.51
N VAL A 35 13.35 -1.41 -4.30
CA VAL A 35 12.61 -0.73 -3.22
C VAL A 35 12.29 0.73 -3.57
N LEU A 36 13.21 1.44 -4.24
CA LEU A 36 12.93 2.81 -4.70
C LEU A 36 11.85 2.86 -5.78
N LEU A 37 11.81 1.88 -6.68
CA LEU A 37 10.77 1.79 -7.71
C LEU A 37 9.43 1.40 -7.10
N ASP A 38 9.40 0.42 -6.21
CA ASP A 38 8.17 -0.01 -5.51
C ASP A 38 7.59 1.16 -4.69
N ALA A 39 8.43 1.90 -3.97
CA ALA A 39 7.98 3.07 -3.21
C ALA A 39 7.47 4.20 -4.13
N ALA A 40 8.10 4.40 -5.28
CA ALA A 40 7.63 5.39 -6.26
C ALA A 40 6.32 4.94 -6.92
N ASP A 41 6.16 3.65 -7.19
CA ASP A 41 4.93 3.09 -7.75
C ASP A 41 3.79 3.16 -6.73
N ASP A 42 4.04 2.83 -5.46
CA ASP A 42 3.06 3.00 -4.37
C ASP A 42 2.64 4.47 -4.24
N GLU A 43 3.59 5.41 -4.25
CA GLU A 43 3.34 6.85 -4.15
C GLU A 43 2.56 7.40 -5.35
N LEU A 44 2.87 6.93 -6.56
CA LEU A 44 2.20 7.36 -7.79
C LEU A 44 0.86 6.67 -8.01
N SER A 45 0.71 5.43 -7.54
CA SER A 45 -0.48 4.62 -7.74
C SER A 45 -1.60 5.01 -6.79
N ASP A 46 -1.32 5.49 -5.56
CA ASP A 46 -2.39 5.61 -4.55
C ASP A 46 -2.21 6.68 -3.47
N PHE A 47 -2.71 7.88 -3.78
CA PHE A 47 -3.27 8.75 -2.75
C PHE A 47 -4.81 8.63 -2.56
N PRO A 48 -5.55 7.68 -3.22
CA PRO A 48 -6.75 7.12 -2.56
C PRO A 48 -7.35 5.73 -2.94
N HIS A 49 -6.70 4.74 -3.59
CA HIS A 49 -7.41 3.48 -3.99
C HIS A 49 -7.09 2.20 -3.21
N THR A 50 -6.02 2.12 -2.42
CA THR A 50 -5.72 0.91 -1.63
C THR A 50 -6.05 1.07 -0.14
N ILE A 51 -6.96 0.23 0.36
CA ILE A 51 -7.25 0.08 1.80
C ILE A 51 -6.57 -1.20 2.29
N ARG A 52 -5.60 -1.07 3.19
CA ARG A 52 -4.97 -2.23 3.85
C ARG A 52 -5.79 -2.64 5.07
N LEU A 53 -6.32 -3.85 5.05
CA LEU A 53 -7.08 -4.44 6.15
C LEU A 53 -6.27 -5.55 6.83
N ASN A 54 -6.40 -5.70 8.14
CA ASN A 54 -5.91 -6.89 8.84
C ASN A 54 -6.85 -8.08 8.59
N ALA A 55 -6.50 -9.28 9.07
CA ALA A 55 -7.28 -10.49 8.80
C ALA A 55 -8.72 -10.43 9.38
N GLU A 56 -8.90 -9.85 10.57
CA GLU A 56 -10.20 -9.71 11.23
C GLU A 56 -11.10 -8.71 10.49
N ASP A 57 -10.53 -7.58 10.07
CA ASP A 57 -11.22 -6.56 9.28
C ASP A 57 -11.62 -7.12 7.90
N TRP A 58 -10.78 -7.96 7.30
CA TRP A 58 -11.07 -8.63 6.03
C TRP A 58 -12.22 -9.63 6.15
N GLU A 59 -12.23 -10.45 7.21
CA GLU A 59 -13.35 -11.37 7.49
C GLU A 59 -14.66 -10.61 7.72
N THR A 60 -14.60 -9.51 8.49
CA THR A 60 -15.75 -8.64 8.76
C THR A 60 -16.30 -8.03 7.47
N LEU A 61 -15.42 -7.50 6.62
CA LEU A 61 -15.80 -6.95 5.32
C LEU A 61 -16.46 -8.02 4.44
N THR A 62 -15.86 -9.20 4.33
CA THR A 62 -16.37 -10.28 3.49
C THR A 62 -17.75 -10.73 3.95
N LYS A 63 -17.94 -10.88 5.25
CA LYS A 63 -19.24 -11.22 5.85
C LYS A 63 -20.30 -10.16 5.56
N ALA A 64 -19.93 -8.88 5.62
CA ALA A 64 -20.83 -7.78 5.31
C ALA A 64 -21.24 -7.72 3.83
N LEU A 65 -20.48 -8.32 2.91
CA LEU A 65 -20.86 -8.42 1.49
C LEU A 65 -21.91 -9.52 1.24
N ASP A 66 -21.89 -10.59 2.04
CA ASP A 66 -22.85 -11.71 1.93
C ASP A 66 -24.15 -11.47 2.71
N GLU A 67 -24.11 -10.62 3.74
CA GLU A 67 -25.27 -10.26 4.54
C GLU A 67 -26.21 -9.33 3.76
N PRO A 68 -27.55 -9.50 3.93
CA PRO A 68 -28.49 -8.58 3.30
C PRO A 68 -28.27 -7.16 3.83
N MET A 69 -28.53 -6.16 2.99
CA MET A 69 -28.40 -4.76 3.40
C MET A 69 -29.15 -4.51 4.71
N PRO A 70 -28.51 -3.89 5.72
CA PRO A 70 -29.15 -3.61 7.00
C PRO A 70 -30.40 -2.75 6.80
N GLU A 71 -31.43 -2.98 7.62
CA GLU A 71 -32.70 -2.24 7.54
C GLU A 71 -32.49 -0.72 7.63
N GLN A 72 -31.50 -0.27 8.41
CA GLN A 72 -31.15 1.14 8.55
C GLN A 72 -30.63 1.74 7.23
N MET A 73 -29.90 0.95 6.42
CA MET A 73 -29.44 1.36 5.09
C MET A 73 -30.61 1.46 4.12
N ILE A 74 -31.54 0.51 4.19
CA ILE A 74 -32.76 0.50 3.37
C ILE A 74 -33.64 1.72 3.70
N GLU A 75 -33.86 2.01 4.98
CA GLU A 75 -34.57 3.20 5.43
C GLU A 75 -33.88 4.49 5.00
N LEU A 76 -32.55 4.54 5.05
CA LEU A 76 -31.77 5.69 4.58
C LEU A 76 -31.95 5.92 3.08
N MET A 77 -31.87 4.86 2.26
CA MET A 77 -32.07 4.95 0.80
C MET A 77 -33.51 5.34 0.42
N ALA A 78 -34.51 4.96 1.25
CA ALA A 78 -35.91 5.30 1.03
C ALA A 78 -36.24 6.77 1.34
N ARG A 79 -35.35 7.49 2.05
CA ARG A 79 -35.52 8.91 2.32
C ARG A 79 -35.16 9.73 1.08
N LYS A 80 -35.96 10.76 0.79
CA LYS A 80 -35.57 11.75 -0.22
C LYS A 80 -34.32 12.49 0.28
N PRO A 81 -33.26 12.60 -0.53
CA PRO A 81 -32.08 13.33 -0.12
C PRO A 81 -32.41 14.81 0.04
N ASP A 82 -32.26 15.33 1.26
CA ASP A 82 -32.24 16.76 1.56
C ASP A 82 -30.80 17.25 1.44
N TRP A 83 -30.31 17.34 0.21
CA TRP A 83 -29.08 18.08 -0.07
C TRP A 83 -29.47 19.52 -0.41
N LYS A 84 -29.18 20.45 0.50
CA LYS A 84 -29.23 21.90 0.26
C LYS A 84 -27.90 22.40 -0.27
#